data_AF-A0A956W1Y7-F1
#
_entry.id   AF-A0A956W1Y7-F1
#
_cell.length_a   1.000
_cell.length_b   1.000
_cell.length_c   1.000
_cell.angle_alpha   90.00
_cell.angle_beta   90.00
_cell.angle_gamma   90.00
#
_symmetry.space_group_name_H-M   'P 1'
#
loop_
_entity.id
_entity.type
_entity.pdbx_description
1 polymer ?
#
loop_
_entity_poly.entity_id
_entity_poly.type
_entity_poly.pdbx_seq_one_letter_code
_entity_poly.pdbx_strand_id
1 'polypeptide(L)'
;RAECLEHGAMEVRIAEDDEERERLWKGRKGAIGALGRIAPNYYILDGVVPRSRLVETMAVVERVSAAYNLPIANVFHAGDGNLHPCVLFDDREPGARQRVLEAGEAIMRACIDAGGTLSGEHGIGYEKQQFMGWLYSDEDMENMERLRPVFGNEGLFNPC
;
A
#
# COMPACT_ATOMS: atom_id res chain seq x y z
N ARG A 1 -24.53 -11.70 -2.17
CA ARG A 1 -25.42 -10.59 -2.56
C ARG A 1 -26.22 -10.07 -1.37
N ALA A 2 -27.01 -10.89 -0.68
CA ALA A 2 -27.79 -10.48 0.50
C ALA A 2 -26.91 -9.82 1.57
N GLU A 3 -25.86 -10.53 2.02
CA GLU A 3 -24.90 -10.02 3.00
C GLU A 3 -24.35 -8.62 2.68
N CYS A 4 -23.92 -8.40 1.43
CA CYS A 4 -23.39 -7.11 0.99
C CYS A 4 -24.44 -5.99 1.06
N LEU A 5 -25.68 -6.28 0.63
CA LEU A 5 -26.77 -5.30 0.65
C LEU A 5 -27.23 -4.99 2.07
N GLU A 6 -27.30 -6.00 2.94
CA GLU A 6 -27.60 -5.84 4.37
C GLU A 6 -26.57 -4.96 5.07
N HIS A 7 -25.32 -5.01 4.63
CA HIS A 7 -24.23 -4.15 5.11
C HIS A 7 -24.07 -2.85 4.30
N GLY A 8 -25.07 -2.46 3.51
CA GLY A 8 -25.14 -1.12 2.90
C GLY A 8 -24.42 -0.98 1.56
N ALA A 9 -24.07 -2.07 0.87
CA ALA A 9 -23.58 -1.96 -0.50
C ALA A 9 -24.62 -1.25 -1.39
N MET A 10 -24.19 -0.19 -2.08
CA MET A 10 -25.07 0.56 -3.01
C MET A 10 -25.52 -0.29 -4.20
N GLU A 11 -24.69 -1.22 -4.64
CA GLU A 11 -24.97 -2.12 -5.74
C GLU A 11 -24.14 -3.40 -5.63
N VAL A 12 -24.70 -4.52 -6.09
CA VAL A 12 -23.99 -5.80 -6.24
C VAL A 12 -24.28 -6.35 -7.64
N ARG A 13 -23.26 -6.35 -8.50
CA ARG A 13 -23.30 -6.94 -9.84
C ARG A 13 -22.53 -8.26 -9.85
N ILE A 14 -23.13 -9.29 -10.45
CA ILE A 14 -22.51 -10.60 -10.68
C ILE A 14 -22.44 -10.73 -12.20
N ALA A 15 -21.27 -11.07 -12.74
CA ALA A 15 -21.13 -11.29 -14.18
C ALA A 15 -21.93 -12.53 -14.61
N GLU A 16 -22.76 -12.38 -15.64
CA GLU A 16 -23.57 -13.47 -16.21
C GLU A 16 -22.84 -14.20 -17.37
N ASP A 17 -21.83 -13.55 -17.96
CA ASP A 17 -21.00 -14.10 -19.03
C ASP A 17 -19.53 -13.66 -18.94
N ASP A 18 -18.70 -14.21 -19.83
CA ASP A 18 -17.26 -13.88 -19.89
C ASP A 18 -17.01 -12.41 -20.25
N GLU A 19 -17.86 -11.79 -21.05
CA GLU A 19 -17.71 -10.40 -21.48
C GLU A 19 -17.93 -9.44 -20.30
N GLU A 20 -18.95 -9.69 -19.50
CA GLU A 20 -19.21 -9.00 -18.24
C GLU A 20 -18.09 -9.21 -17.22
N ARG A 21 -17.58 -10.44 -17.11
CA ARG A 21 -16.45 -10.75 -16.23
C ARG A 21 -15.24 -9.91 -16.60
N GLU A 22 -14.89 -9.83 -17.88
CA GLU A 22 -13.78 -9.00 -18.36
C GLU A 22 -14.02 -7.51 -18.12
N ARG A 23 -15.26 -7.02 -18.26
CA ARG A 23 -15.62 -5.63 -17.91
C ARG A 23 -15.37 -5.33 -16.44
N LEU A 24 -15.78 -6.20 -15.52
CA LEU A 24 -15.54 -6.02 -14.08
C LEU A 24 -14.03 -6.03 -13.78
N TRP A 25 -13.28 -6.96 -14.37
CA TRP A 25 -11.82 -7.01 -14.22
C TRP A 25 -11.11 -5.80 -14.79
N LYS A 26 -11.58 -5.25 -15.91
CA LYS A 26 -11.06 -4.01 -16.49
C LYS A 26 -11.17 -2.86 -15.49
N GLY A 27 -12.26 -2.79 -14.72
CA GLY A 27 -12.41 -1.83 -13.62
C GLY A 27 -11.31 -1.98 -12.57
N ARG A 28 -11.13 -3.19 -12.01
CA ARG A 28 -10.12 -3.47 -10.98
C ARG A 28 -8.68 -3.23 -11.47
N LYS A 29 -8.37 -3.66 -12.69
CA LYS A 29 -7.03 -3.51 -13.31
C LYS A 29 -6.74 -2.06 -13.72
N GLY A 30 -7.78 -1.29 -14.06
CA GLY A 30 -7.67 0.11 -14.46
C GLY A 30 -7.62 1.11 -13.29
N ALA A 31 -7.80 0.66 -12.04
CA ALA A 31 -7.93 1.54 -10.87
C ALA A 31 -6.77 2.54 -10.74
N ILE A 32 -5.51 2.07 -10.81
CA ILE A 32 -4.34 2.96 -10.70
C ILE A 32 -4.24 3.92 -11.89
N GLY A 33 -4.53 3.45 -13.10
CA GLY A 33 -4.57 4.32 -14.29
C GLY A 33 -5.62 5.43 -14.19
N ALA A 34 -6.73 5.18 -13.51
CA ALA A 34 -7.76 6.20 -13.28
C ALA A 34 -7.31 7.32 -12.33
N LEU A 35 -6.38 7.04 -11.40
CA LEU A 35 -5.86 8.05 -10.46
C LEU A 35 -5.14 9.21 -11.17
N GLY A 36 -4.52 8.94 -12.32
CA GLY A 36 -3.89 9.97 -13.15
C GLY A 36 -4.86 11.03 -13.71
N ARG A 37 -6.18 10.82 -13.58
CA ARG A 37 -7.20 11.84 -13.87
C ARG A 37 -7.46 12.80 -12.70
N ILE A 38 -7.03 12.44 -11.49
CA ILE A 38 -7.27 13.18 -10.25
C ILE A 38 -6.04 14.04 -9.91
N ALA A 39 -4.85 13.45 -9.97
CA ALA A 39 -3.60 14.13 -9.66
C ALA A 39 -2.50 13.71 -10.64
N PRO A 40 -1.52 14.60 -10.91
CA PRO A 40 -0.41 14.30 -11.82
C PRO A 40 0.59 13.29 -11.21
N ASN A 41 0.63 13.16 -9.88
CA ASN A 41 1.52 12.25 -9.18
C ASN A 41 0.76 11.44 -8.12
N TYR A 42 1.22 10.22 -7.86
CA TYR A 42 0.79 9.43 -6.72
C TYR A 42 2.00 8.70 -6.11
N TYR A 43 1.93 8.46 -4.81
CA TYR A 43 2.84 7.60 -4.07
C TYR A 43 2.03 6.42 -3.53
N ILE A 44 2.31 5.22 -4.04
CA ILE A 44 1.61 4.00 -3.66
C ILE A 44 2.34 3.30 -2.53
N LEU A 45 1.60 2.98 -1.48
CA LEU A 45 2.07 2.16 -0.37
C LEU A 45 1.54 0.74 -0.55
N ASP A 46 2.21 -0.22 0.08
CA ASP A 46 1.83 -1.64 0.10
C ASP A 46 2.13 -2.15 1.48
N GLY A 47 1.11 -2.18 2.34
CA GLY A 47 1.20 -2.60 3.72
C GLY A 47 0.10 -3.60 4.03
N VAL A 48 0.43 -4.64 4.78
CA VAL A 48 -0.52 -5.70 5.14
C VAL A 48 -0.87 -5.57 6.60
N VAL A 49 -2.13 -5.80 6.95
CA VAL A 49 -2.60 -5.90 8.34
C VAL A 49 -3.44 -7.15 8.55
N PRO A 50 -3.60 -7.66 9.78
CA PRO A 50 -4.61 -8.66 10.06
C PRO A 50 -5.99 -8.20 9.59
N ARG A 51 -6.75 -9.07 8.92
CA ARG A 51 -8.06 -8.69 8.32
C ARG A 51 -9.03 -8.07 9.33
N SER A 52 -8.97 -8.50 10.59
CA SER A 52 -9.76 -7.95 11.70
C SER A 52 -9.40 -6.49 12.05
N ARG A 53 -8.27 -5.98 11.57
CA ARG A 53 -7.76 -4.61 11.79
C ARG A 53 -7.92 -3.70 10.57
N LEU A 54 -8.47 -4.19 9.45
CA LEU A 54 -8.63 -3.39 8.22
C LEU A 54 -9.43 -2.10 8.46
N VAL A 55 -10.56 -2.18 9.16
CA VAL A 55 -11.42 -1.01 9.44
C VAL A 55 -10.68 0.02 10.28
N GLU A 56 -9.99 -0.42 11.33
CA GLU A 56 -9.20 0.44 12.22
C GLU A 56 -8.06 1.14 11.46
N THR A 57 -7.32 0.38 10.66
CA THR A 57 -6.19 0.88 9.86
C THR A 57 -6.69 1.89 8.82
N MET A 58 -7.84 1.64 8.19
CA MET A 58 -8.46 2.57 7.25
C MET A 58 -8.87 3.89 7.88
N ALA A 59 -9.37 3.87 9.11
CA ALA A 59 -9.65 5.09 9.86
C ALA A 59 -8.34 5.88 10.17
N VAL A 60 -7.21 5.20 10.35
CA VAL A 60 -5.90 5.87 10.47
C VAL A 60 -5.52 6.53 9.14
N VAL A 61 -5.64 5.83 8.02
CA VAL A 61 -5.36 6.37 6.68
C VAL A 61 -6.18 7.63 6.41
N GLU A 62 -7.46 7.64 6.78
CA GLU A 62 -8.32 8.82 6.66
C GLU A 62 -7.85 9.99 7.53
N ARG A 63 -7.43 9.73 8.77
CA ARG A 63 -6.85 10.76 9.65
C ARG A 63 -5.54 11.31 9.09
N VAL A 64 -4.68 10.46 8.52
CA VAL A 64 -3.43 10.89 7.87
C VAL A 64 -3.73 11.76 6.66
N SER A 65 -4.65 11.33 5.79
CA SER A 65 -5.15 12.12 4.65
C SER A 65 -5.55 13.54 5.09
N ALA A 66 -6.35 13.65 6.15
CA ALA A 66 -6.79 14.93 6.70
C ALA A 66 -5.64 15.74 7.33
N ALA A 67 -4.78 15.11 8.13
CA ALA A 67 -3.69 15.79 8.84
C ALA A 67 -2.65 16.39 7.89
N TYR A 68 -2.34 15.70 6.79
CA TYR A 68 -1.38 16.16 5.79
C TYR A 68 -2.01 16.92 4.63
N ASN A 69 -3.34 17.04 4.60
CA ASN A 69 -4.12 17.63 3.50
C ASN A 69 -3.75 17.01 2.14
N LEU A 70 -3.71 15.68 2.09
CA LEU A 70 -3.36 14.90 0.90
C LEU A 70 -4.50 13.92 0.58
N PRO A 71 -5.13 13.98 -0.60
CA PRO A 71 -6.11 12.98 -0.99
C PRO A 71 -5.47 11.59 -1.06
N ILE A 72 -6.09 10.59 -0.43
CA ILE A 72 -5.63 9.20 -0.48
C ILE A 72 -6.72 8.34 -1.11
N ALA A 73 -6.44 7.77 -2.28
CA ALA A 73 -7.28 6.76 -2.90
C ALA A 73 -6.82 5.39 -2.44
N ASN A 74 -7.72 4.46 -2.14
CA ASN A 74 -7.35 3.13 -1.69
C ASN A 74 -7.78 2.04 -2.66
N VAL A 75 -6.87 1.09 -2.90
CA VAL A 75 -7.15 -0.19 -3.56
C VAL A 75 -6.73 -1.30 -2.58
N PHE A 76 -7.40 -2.46 -2.61
CA PHE A 76 -7.11 -3.54 -1.67
C PHE A 76 -7.05 -4.89 -2.34
N HIS A 77 -6.33 -5.78 -1.68
CA HIS A 77 -6.64 -7.20 -1.66
C HIS A 77 -7.24 -7.51 -0.28
N ALA A 78 -8.46 -7.06 -0.01
CA ALA A 78 -9.05 -7.13 1.34
C ALA A 78 -9.11 -8.57 1.92
N GLY A 79 -9.10 -9.58 1.05
CA GLY A 79 -9.13 -11.00 1.43
C GLY A 79 -7.87 -11.52 2.13
N ASP A 80 -6.71 -10.88 1.92
CA ASP A 80 -5.44 -11.18 2.59
C ASP A 80 -4.97 -10.06 3.53
N GLY A 81 -5.69 -8.93 3.55
CA GLY A 81 -5.37 -7.80 4.42
C GLY A 81 -4.37 -6.83 3.83
N ASN A 82 -4.05 -6.93 2.53
CA ASN A 82 -3.13 -6.03 1.85
C ASN A 82 -3.81 -4.72 1.39
N LEU A 83 -3.31 -3.58 1.88
CA LEU A 83 -3.76 -2.24 1.55
C LEU A 83 -2.82 -1.59 0.54
N HIS A 84 -3.41 -0.90 -0.44
CA HIS A 84 -2.71 -0.02 -1.38
C HIS A 84 -3.17 1.44 -1.28
N PRO A 85 -2.87 2.16 -0.18
CA PRO A 85 -3.07 3.60 -0.10
C PRO A 85 -2.23 4.31 -1.16
N CYS A 86 -2.89 5.06 -2.02
CA CYS A 86 -2.29 5.87 -3.07
C CYS A 86 -2.42 7.34 -2.67
N VAL A 87 -1.34 7.90 -2.14
CA VAL A 87 -1.26 9.31 -1.73
C VAL A 87 -1.11 10.17 -2.99
N LEU A 88 -2.13 10.96 -3.31
CA LEU A 88 -2.19 11.77 -4.52
C LEU A 88 -1.63 13.17 -4.26
N PHE A 89 -0.79 13.67 -5.16
CA PHE A 89 -0.16 14.98 -5.00
C PHE A 89 0.24 15.63 -6.34
N ASP A 90 0.64 16.89 -6.27
CA ASP A 90 1.30 17.59 -7.36
C ASP A 90 2.75 17.90 -6.96
N ASP A 91 3.69 17.27 -7.64
CA ASP A 91 5.11 17.38 -7.33
C ASP A 91 5.70 18.77 -7.59
N ARG A 92 4.96 19.62 -8.31
CA ARG A 92 5.34 21.02 -8.56
C ARG A 92 5.07 21.91 -7.35
N GLU A 93 4.24 21.47 -6.42
CA GLU A 93 3.97 22.21 -5.19
C GLU A 93 5.17 22.12 -4.23
N PRO A 94 5.66 23.27 -3.73
CA PRO A 94 6.74 23.27 -2.74
C PRO A 94 6.42 22.40 -1.52
N GLY A 95 7.36 21.52 -1.17
CA GLY A 95 7.25 20.63 -0.02
C GLY A 95 6.28 19.45 -0.18
N ALA A 96 5.64 19.26 -1.35
CA ALA A 96 4.70 18.16 -1.55
C ALA A 96 5.33 16.79 -1.30
N ARG A 97 6.54 16.55 -1.85
CA ARG A 97 7.29 15.30 -1.63
C ARG A 97 7.49 14.99 -0.16
N GLN A 98 7.95 15.98 0.62
CA GLN A 98 8.21 15.77 2.04
C GLN A 98 6.94 15.40 2.80
N ARG A 99 5.84 16.14 2.57
CA ARG A 99 4.53 15.82 3.18
C ARG A 99 4.04 14.42 2.79
N VAL A 100 4.22 14.03 1.54
CA VAL A 100 3.81 12.72 1.01
C VAL A 100 4.62 11.59 1.65
N LEU A 101 5.94 11.76 1.79
CA LEU A 101 6.80 10.78 2.45
C LEU A 101 6.46 10.64 3.94
N GLU A 102 6.23 11.74 4.65
CA GLU A 102 5.82 11.74 6.06
C GLU A 102 4.44 11.07 6.26
N ALA A 103 3.48 11.37 5.38
CA ALA A 103 2.18 10.70 5.38
C ALA A 103 2.32 9.20 5.11
N GLY A 104 3.19 8.82 4.17
CA GLY A 104 3.48 7.42 3.86
C GLY A 104 4.09 6.67 5.02
N GLU A 105 5.10 7.25 5.67
CA GLU A 105 5.71 6.71 6.89
C GLU A 105 4.67 6.52 8.01
N ALA A 106 3.78 7.50 8.25
CA ALA A 106 2.74 7.40 9.26
C ALA A 106 1.77 6.22 8.98
N ILE A 107 1.42 5.99 7.72
CA ILE A 107 0.56 4.87 7.31
C ILE A 107 1.29 3.54 7.45
N MET A 108 2.55 3.46 7.01
CA MET A 108 3.35 2.24 7.16
C MET A 108 3.57 1.87 8.62
N ARG A 109 3.83 2.87 9.49
CA ARG A 109 3.88 2.67 10.94
C ARG A 109 2.58 2.09 11.46
N ALA A 110 1.43 2.65 11.06
CA ALA A 110 0.13 2.14 11.48
C ALA A 110 -0.11 0.69 11.07
N CYS A 111 0.35 0.27 9.88
CA CYS A 111 0.28 -1.12 9.46
C CYS A 111 1.12 -2.03 10.39
N ILE A 112 2.34 -1.62 10.74
CA ILE A 112 3.20 -2.39 11.66
C ILE A 112 2.61 -2.45 13.07
N ASP A 113 2.15 -1.33 13.61
CA ASP A 113 1.55 -1.25 14.95
C ASP A 113 0.27 -2.11 15.04
N ALA A 114 -0.44 -2.31 13.92
CA ALA A 114 -1.59 -3.21 13.83
C ALA A 114 -1.21 -4.71 13.77
N GLY A 115 0.08 -5.06 13.83
CA GLY A 115 0.60 -6.42 13.71
C GLY A 115 0.80 -6.87 12.26
N GLY A 116 1.06 -5.92 11.38
CA GLY A 116 1.21 -6.10 9.94
C GLY A 116 2.64 -6.30 9.45
N THR A 117 2.85 -6.12 8.14
CA THR A 117 4.18 -6.13 7.50
C THR A 117 4.38 -4.95 6.54
N LEU A 118 5.65 -4.61 6.28
CA LEU A 118 6.08 -3.49 5.43
C LEU A 118 5.75 -3.68 3.94
N SER A 119 5.46 -4.92 3.53
CA SER A 119 5.08 -5.22 2.15
C SER A 119 4.29 -6.52 2.08
N GLY A 120 3.22 -6.50 1.29
CA GLY A 120 2.50 -7.70 0.88
C GLY A 120 3.02 -8.24 -0.44
N GLU A 121 3.26 -7.37 -1.42
CA GLU A 121 3.60 -7.79 -2.78
C GLU A 121 4.64 -6.93 -3.54
N HIS A 122 4.97 -5.71 -3.08
CA HIS A 122 5.89 -4.80 -3.81
C HIS A 122 7.36 -4.92 -3.40
N GLY A 123 7.65 -5.55 -2.26
CA GLY A 123 8.98 -5.65 -1.67
C GLY A 123 9.40 -4.42 -0.87
N ILE A 124 10.67 -4.44 -0.43
CA ILE A 124 11.27 -3.38 0.40
C ILE A 124 11.93 -2.29 -0.45
N GLY A 125 12.83 -2.70 -1.36
CA GLY A 125 13.60 -1.79 -2.21
C GLY A 125 14.38 -0.74 -1.40
N TYR A 126 14.72 0.37 -2.06
CA TYR A 126 15.37 1.51 -1.40
C TYR A 126 14.41 2.23 -0.44
N GLU A 127 13.17 2.38 -0.87
CA GLU A 127 12.13 3.18 -0.21
C GLU A 127 11.86 2.74 1.24
N LYS A 128 11.69 1.44 1.48
CA LYS A 128 11.28 0.89 2.78
C LYS A 128 12.45 0.33 3.59
N GLN A 129 13.67 0.35 3.07
CA GLN A 129 14.84 -0.23 3.75
C GLN A 129 15.04 0.37 5.15
N GLN A 130 14.89 1.70 5.27
CA GLN A 130 15.00 2.42 6.54
C GLN A 130 13.93 2.00 7.60
N PHE A 131 12.86 1.33 7.19
CA PHE A 131 11.78 0.88 8.07
C PHE A 131 11.93 -0.58 8.52
N MET A 132 12.90 -1.32 7.97
CA MET A 132 13.06 -2.76 8.27
C MET A 132 13.22 -3.04 9.76
N GLY A 133 13.92 -2.16 10.50
CA GLY A 133 14.09 -2.29 11.95
C GLY A 133 12.81 -2.10 12.78
N TRP A 134 11.67 -1.76 12.16
CA TRP A 134 10.37 -1.75 12.83
C TRP A 134 9.76 -3.15 12.93
N LEU A 135 10.15 -4.06 12.04
CA LEU A 135 9.59 -5.40 11.92
C LEU A 135 10.61 -6.49 12.28
N TYR A 136 11.86 -6.27 11.92
CA TYR A 136 12.94 -7.24 12.06
C TYR A 136 13.90 -6.84 13.19
N SER A 137 14.37 -7.82 13.94
CA SER A 137 15.42 -7.62 14.93
C SER A 137 16.78 -7.45 14.26
N ASP A 138 17.77 -6.97 15.02
CA ASP A 138 19.15 -6.89 14.53
C ASP A 138 19.69 -8.28 14.09
N GLU A 139 19.31 -9.36 14.79
CA GLU A 139 19.68 -10.73 14.42
C GLU A 139 19.05 -11.17 13.08
N ASP A 140 17.78 -10.81 12.84
CA ASP A 140 17.13 -11.06 11.55
C ASP A 140 17.86 -10.33 10.42
N MET A 141 18.21 -9.06 10.65
CA MET A 141 18.91 -8.22 9.68
C MET A 141 20.30 -8.78 9.35
N GLU A 142 21.09 -9.14 10.37
CA GLU A 142 22.40 -9.77 10.18
C GLU A 142 22.31 -11.08 9.38
N ASN A 143 21.29 -11.89 9.65
CA ASN A 143 21.08 -13.14 8.93
C ASN A 143 20.73 -12.90 7.45
N MET A 144 19.92 -11.89 7.14
CA MET A 144 19.64 -11.50 5.75
C MET A 144 20.91 -10.98 5.03
N GLU A 145 21.75 -10.22 5.72
CA GLU A 145 23.00 -9.68 5.16
C GLU A 145 24.03 -10.77 4.83
N ARG A 146 24.13 -11.83 5.66
CA ARG A 146 25.03 -12.96 5.44
C ARG A 146 24.80 -13.69 4.11
N LEU A 147 23.60 -13.63 3.56
CA LEU A 147 23.28 -14.25 2.28
C LEU A 147 23.83 -13.45 1.07
N ARG A 148 23.94 -12.12 1.19
CA ARG A 148 24.37 -11.25 0.08
C ARG A 148 25.73 -11.64 -0.53
N PRO A 149 26.81 -11.85 0.26
CA PRO A 149 28.13 -12.19 -0.30
C PRO A 149 28.20 -13.58 -0.93
N VAL A 150 27.28 -14.51 -0.61
CA VAL A 150 27.27 -15.88 -1.18
C VAL A 150 27.12 -15.87 -2.71
N PHE A 151 26.52 -14.82 -3.26
CA PHE A 151 26.35 -14.65 -4.70
C PHE A 151 27.61 -14.10 -5.42
N GLY A 152 28.70 -13.82 -4.71
CA GLY A 152 29.98 -13.45 -5.31
C GLY A 152 29.97 -12.15 -6.13
N ASN A 153 29.11 -11.19 -5.77
CA ASN A 153 28.87 -9.98 -6.55
C ASN A 153 29.62 -8.72 -6.05
N GLU A 154 30.46 -8.86 -5.01
CA GLU A 154 31.21 -7.74 -4.39
C GLU A 154 30.34 -6.52 -4.00
N GLY A 155 29.05 -6.74 -3.72
CA GLY A 155 28.10 -5.67 -3.38
C GLY A 155 27.53 -4.91 -4.58
N LEU A 156 27.77 -5.35 -5.82
CA LEU A 156 27.37 -4.62 -7.04
C LEU A 156 25.89 -4.84 -7.44
N PHE A 157 25.20 -5.83 -6.88
CA PHE A 157 23.80 -6.08 -7.22
C PHE A 157 22.88 -5.18 -6.41
N ASN A 158 22.46 -4.07 -7.03
CA ASN A 158 21.54 -3.07 -6.46
C ASN A 158 22.02 -2.52 -5.11
N PRO A 159 23.16 -1.79 -5.07
CA PRO A 159 23.72 -1.26 -3.84
C PRO A 159 22.85 -0.14 -3.27
N CYS A 160 22.57 -0.19 -1.98
CA CYS A 160 21.79 0.79 -1.23
C CYS A 160 22.22 0.86 0.23
#